data_AF-A0A2U1DBE8-F1
#
_entry.id   AF-A0A2U1DBE8-F1
#
_cell.length_a   1.000
_cell.length_b   1.000
_cell.length_c   1.000
_cell.angle_alpha   90.00
_cell.angle_beta   90.00
_cell.angle_gamma   90.00
#
_symmetry.space_group_name_H-M   'P 1'
#
loop_
_entity.id
_entity.type
_entity.pdbx_description
1 polymer ?
#
loop_
_entity_poly.entity_id
_entity_poly.type
_entity_poly.pdbx_seq_one_letter_code
_entity_poly.pdbx_strand_id
1 'polypeptide(L)'
;MTTKTEWEEYFELLNDRKPTAEEYAEAQKAGAFTTEDTVKTAIEAESKTVEKDFSETKEQVNEAYNKVKKHTGSYFKWFKERALNPTKFIEAQTAENTTYLWVSYVMTVLLTAGIFWNIVRRVIDAVLAVYKGYTGSTGTVPDIGGRILPPVFFFAFVAMAIIFMVGLPSLLLITRGHYQPKETLTKYLGWFPTAMIFALLGFLYSFVAPLPSTSQMSDISSLTSFFTVAYSPLLLLPGLAITIMSLGSYFLVQKTHLQDTKVDLIWWQLAQIIGTSVVLWFAISFVIVPMFNSFVTNGISSLSSTSW
;
A
#
# COMPACT_ATOMS: atom_id res chain seq x y z
N MET A 1 -5.87 40.21 -26.89
CA MET A 1 -6.56 41.52 -26.91
C MET A 1 -5.47 42.57 -26.84
N THR A 2 -5.40 43.45 -27.85
CA THR A 2 -4.41 44.52 -27.92
C THR A 2 -4.88 45.72 -27.12
N THR A 3 -3.94 46.47 -26.57
CA THR A 3 -4.24 47.75 -25.92
C THR A 3 -4.74 48.76 -26.95
N LYS A 4 -5.44 49.81 -26.48
CA LYS A 4 -5.91 50.89 -27.35
C LYS A 4 -4.79 51.45 -28.24
N THR A 5 -3.62 51.71 -27.64
CA THR A 5 -2.46 52.30 -28.33
C THR A 5 -1.93 51.39 -29.44
N GLU A 6 -1.81 50.09 -29.16
CA GLU A 6 -1.36 49.11 -30.17
C GLU A 6 -2.35 49.00 -31.33
N TRP A 7 -3.66 49.03 -31.04
CA TRP A 7 -4.68 48.99 -32.10
C TRP A 7 -4.62 50.23 -33.00
N GLU A 8 -4.42 51.42 -32.42
CA GLU A 8 -4.27 52.68 -33.18
C GLU A 8 -3.02 52.65 -34.07
N GLU A 9 -1.89 52.14 -33.58
CA GLU A 9 -0.65 51.97 -34.35
C GLU A 9 -0.83 51.00 -35.52
N TYR A 10 -1.51 49.86 -35.30
CA TYR A 10 -1.84 48.92 -36.37
C TYR A 10 -2.78 49.50 -37.43
N PHE A 11 -3.75 50.30 -37.00
CA PHE A 11 -4.67 50.97 -37.92
C PHE A 11 -3.92 51.98 -38.79
N GLU A 12 -3.02 52.77 -38.19
CA GLU A 12 -2.23 53.79 -38.89
C GLU A 12 -1.25 53.15 -39.88
N LEU A 13 -0.62 52.03 -39.52
CA LEU A 13 0.29 51.29 -40.40
C LEU A 13 -0.40 50.71 -41.64
N LEU A 14 -1.67 50.30 -41.53
CA LEU A 14 -2.41 49.68 -42.63
C LEU A 14 -3.09 50.70 -43.55
N ASN A 15 -3.44 51.86 -43.02
CA ASN A 15 -4.25 52.85 -43.74
C ASN A 15 -3.52 54.18 -44.00
N ASP A 16 -2.26 54.31 -43.56
CA ASP A 16 -1.43 55.53 -43.62
C ASP A 16 -2.17 56.78 -43.09
N ARG A 17 -3.08 56.57 -42.13
CA ARG A 17 -3.82 57.64 -41.44
C ARG A 17 -4.29 57.20 -40.06
N LYS A 18 -4.55 58.18 -39.20
CA LYS A 18 -5.19 57.93 -37.90
C LYS A 18 -6.68 57.56 -38.06
N PRO A 19 -7.21 56.67 -37.19
CA PRO A 19 -8.61 56.31 -37.19
C PRO A 19 -9.50 57.51 -36.84
N THR A 20 -10.66 57.59 -37.47
CA THR A 20 -11.67 58.60 -37.14
C THR A 20 -12.42 58.23 -35.86
N ALA A 21 -13.12 59.20 -35.25
CA ALA A 21 -13.89 58.96 -34.03
C ALA A 21 -15.00 57.91 -34.21
N GLU A 22 -15.55 57.78 -35.42
CA GLU A 22 -16.59 56.80 -35.75
C GLU A 22 -16.00 55.38 -35.83
N GLU A 23 -14.87 55.22 -36.51
CA GLU A 23 -14.14 53.93 -36.61
C GLU A 23 -13.65 53.45 -35.23
N TYR A 24 -13.25 54.39 -34.38
CA TYR A 24 -12.87 54.11 -33.00
C TYR A 24 -14.05 53.57 -32.17
N ALA A 25 -15.22 54.20 -32.29
CA ALA A 25 -16.41 53.78 -31.56
C ALA A 25 -16.92 52.41 -32.03
N GLU A 26 -16.77 52.09 -33.31
CA GLU A 26 -17.13 50.78 -33.88
C GLU A 26 -16.16 49.69 -33.43
N ALA A 27 -14.85 49.96 -33.43
CA ALA A 27 -13.83 49.03 -32.94
C ALA A 27 -13.97 48.73 -31.43
N GLN A 28 -14.36 49.74 -30.63
CA GLN A 28 -14.64 49.56 -29.20
C GLN A 28 -15.88 48.68 -28.98
N LYS A 29 -16.95 48.85 -29.78
CA LYS A 29 -18.14 47.99 -29.72
C LYS A 29 -17.86 46.56 -30.18
N ALA A 30 -16.98 46.39 -31.17
CA ALA A 30 -16.57 45.08 -31.66
C ALA A 30 -15.59 44.35 -30.70
N GLY A 31 -15.15 45.00 -29.62
CA GLY A 31 -14.21 44.42 -28.65
C GLY A 31 -12.78 44.28 -29.17
N ALA A 32 -12.39 45.09 -30.17
CA ALA A 32 -11.07 45.03 -30.78
C ALA A 32 -9.94 45.43 -29.81
N PHE A 33 -10.26 46.21 -28.77
CA PHE A 33 -9.37 46.57 -27.66
C PHE A 33 -10.19 46.77 -26.37
N THR A 34 -9.54 46.66 -25.21
CA THR A 34 -10.16 46.80 -23.89
C THR A 34 -9.86 48.16 -23.26
N THR A 35 -10.84 48.75 -22.57
CA THR A 35 -10.71 50.00 -21.80
C THR A 35 -10.64 49.72 -20.29
N GLU A 36 -9.97 50.58 -19.52
CA GLU A 36 -9.70 50.40 -18.08
C GLU A 36 -10.96 50.22 -17.21
N ASP A 37 -12.09 50.83 -17.58
CA ASP A 37 -13.35 50.67 -16.84
C ASP A 37 -13.95 49.25 -16.94
N THR A 38 -13.69 48.52 -18.03
CA THR A 38 -14.16 47.14 -18.22
C THR A 38 -13.39 46.14 -17.35
N VAL A 39 -12.17 46.51 -16.94
CA VAL A 39 -11.29 45.69 -16.10
C VAL A 39 -11.69 45.77 -14.62
N LYS A 40 -12.12 46.93 -14.13
CA LYS A 40 -12.57 47.09 -12.74
C LYS A 40 -13.82 46.27 -12.39
N THR A 41 -14.80 46.21 -13.29
CA THR A 41 -16.04 45.44 -13.05
C THR A 41 -15.82 43.92 -13.12
N ALA A 42 -14.84 43.46 -13.91
CA ALA A 42 -14.47 42.04 -13.96
C ALA A 42 -13.71 41.60 -12.69
N ILE A 43 -12.84 42.46 -12.15
CA ILE A 43 -12.03 42.15 -10.95
C ILE A 43 -12.89 42.06 -9.67
N GLU A 44 -13.90 42.91 -9.51
CA GLU A 44 -14.82 42.84 -8.35
C GLU A 44 -15.77 41.63 -8.40
N ALA A 45 -16.14 41.17 -9.60
CA ALA A 45 -16.92 39.97 -9.79
C ALA A 45 -16.09 38.70 -9.56
N GLU A 46 -14.85 38.64 -10.03
CA GLU A 46 -13.93 37.52 -9.74
C GLU A 46 -13.56 37.45 -8.26
N SER A 47 -13.31 38.58 -7.58
CA SER A 47 -12.94 38.58 -6.16
C SER A 47 -14.05 38.01 -5.24
N LYS A 48 -15.33 38.30 -5.52
CA LYS A 48 -16.46 37.74 -4.76
C LYS A 48 -16.71 36.27 -5.08
N THR A 49 -16.38 35.83 -6.29
CA THR A 49 -16.54 34.43 -6.70
C THR A 49 -15.42 33.56 -6.13
N VAL A 50 -14.19 34.07 -6.10
CA VAL A 50 -13.02 33.40 -5.49
C VAL A 50 -13.14 33.31 -3.96
N GLU A 51 -13.65 34.34 -3.27
CA GLU A 51 -13.82 34.30 -1.80
C GLU A 51 -14.93 33.32 -1.37
N LYS A 52 -15.98 33.19 -2.18
CA LYS A 52 -17.05 32.20 -1.97
C LYS A 52 -16.58 30.77 -2.28
N ASP A 53 -15.84 30.56 -3.37
CA ASP A 53 -15.22 29.26 -3.69
C ASP A 53 -14.19 28.84 -2.64
N PHE A 54 -13.39 29.76 -2.11
CA PHE A 54 -12.42 29.45 -1.03
C PHE A 54 -13.09 29.14 0.31
N SER A 55 -14.23 29.78 0.60
CA SER A 55 -15.05 29.52 1.79
C SER A 55 -15.74 28.17 1.71
N GLU A 56 -16.38 27.85 0.59
CA GLU A 56 -17.03 26.55 0.34
C GLU A 56 -16.01 25.41 0.30
N THR A 57 -14.82 25.65 -0.27
CA THR A 57 -13.71 24.68 -0.25
C THR A 57 -13.16 24.46 1.17
N LYS A 58 -13.05 25.52 1.99
CA LYS A 58 -12.63 25.38 3.41
C LYS A 58 -13.67 24.66 4.27
N GLU A 59 -14.95 24.91 4.05
CA GLU A 59 -16.03 24.18 4.74
C GLU A 59 -16.04 22.70 4.32
N GLN A 60 -15.93 22.40 3.02
CA GLN A 60 -15.84 21.01 2.54
C GLN A 60 -14.58 20.30 3.05
N VAL A 61 -13.43 20.98 3.11
CA VAL A 61 -12.18 20.43 3.68
C VAL A 61 -12.31 20.22 5.18
N ASN A 62 -12.96 21.14 5.91
CA ASN A 62 -13.21 20.97 7.35
C ASN A 62 -14.23 19.86 7.64
N GLU A 63 -15.28 19.71 6.83
CA GLU A 63 -16.23 18.61 6.93
C GLU A 63 -15.56 17.27 6.60
N ALA A 64 -14.76 17.21 5.53
CA ALA A 64 -13.98 16.03 5.17
C ALA A 64 -12.97 15.68 6.27
N TYR A 65 -12.26 16.67 6.81
CA TYR A 65 -11.32 16.50 7.93
C TYR A 65 -12.03 16.01 9.18
N ASN A 66 -13.17 16.60 9.55
CA ASN A 66 -13.94 16.19 10.74
C ASN A 66 -14.54 14.78 10.56
N LYS A 67 -14.98 14.42 9.35
CA LYS A 67 -15.47 13.08 9.01
C LYS A 67 -14.33 12.06 9.10
N VAL A 68 -13.17 12.33 8.48
CA VAL A 68 -11.99 11.47 8.55
C VAL A 68 -11.48 11.34 9.99
N LYS A 69 -11.41 12.43 10.75
CA LYS A 69 -10.99 12.42 12.17
C LYS A 69 -11.89 11.56 13.03
N LYS A 70 -13.21 11.64 12.82
CA LYS A 70 -14.20 10.81 13.54
C LYS A 70 -14.05 9.33 13.21
N HIS A 71 -13.84 8.97 11.95
CA HIS A 71 -13.66 7.58 11.52
C HIS A 71 -12.29 7.00 11.90
N THR A 72 -11.22 7.77 11.74
CA THR A 72 -9.85 7.35 12.07
C THR A 72 -9.66 7.19 13.59
N GLY A 73 -10.20 8.11 14.40
CA GLY A 73 -10.19 7.99 15.86
C GLY A 73 -10.97 6.78 16.37
N SER A 74 -12.07 6.43 15.69
CA SER A 74 -12.86 5.22 15.98
C SER A 74 -12.06 3.95 15.66
N TYR A 75 -11.40 3.87 14.49
CA TYR A 75 -10.58 2.72 14.11
C TYR A 75 -9.41 2.50 15.07
N PHE A 76 -8.63 3.52 15.43
CA PHE A 76 -7.48 3.33 16.31
C PHE A 76 -7.86 2.86 17.70
N LYS A 77 -8.95 3.39 18.28
CA LYS A 77 -9.47 2.92 19.57
C LYS A 77 -9.89 1.45 19.46
N TRP A 78 -10.68 1.13 18.44
CA TRP A 78 -11.12 -0.24 18.14
C TRP A 78 -9.94 -1.21 17.95
N PHE A 79 -8.92 -0.77 17.21
CA PHE A 79 -7.73 -1.53 16.88
C PHE A 79 -6.92 -1.82 18.15
N LYS A 80 -6.63 -0.79 18.96
CA LYS A 80 -5.85 -0.93 20.20
C LYS A 80 -6.48 -1.93 21.16
N GLU A 81 -7.78 -1.84 21.38
CA GLU A 81 -8.50 -2.73 22.30
C GLU A 81 -8.41 -4.19 21.85
N ARG A 82 -8.60 -4.45 20.55
CA ARG A 82 -8.57 -5.79 19.96
C ARG A 82 -7.17 -6.36 19.82
N ALA A 83 -6.21 -5.54 19.39
CA ALA A 83 -4.85 -6.00 19.20
C ALA A 83 -4.19 -6.45 20.51
N LEU A 84 -4.54 -5.80 21.63
CA LEU A 84 -4.05 -6.15 22.97
C LEU A 84 -4.88 -7.24 23.69
N ASN A 85 -6.12 -7.47 23.27
CA ASN A 85 -7.00 -8.47 23.88
C ASN A 85 -7.75 -9.31 22.81
N PRO A 86 -7.05 -9.99 21.90
CA PRO A 86 -7.69 -10.64 20.75
C PRO A 86 -8.75 -11.66 21.19
N THR A 87 -8.51 -12.42 22.25
CA THR A 87 -9.44 -13.46 22.74
C THR A 87 -10.75 -12.92 23.32
N LYS A 88 -10.76 -11.69 23.87
CA LYS A 88 -11.95 -11.11 24.51
C LYS A 88 -13.01 -10.66 23.51
N PHE A 89 -12.60 -10.28 22.31
CA PHE A 89 -13.47 -9.63 21.33
C PHE A 89 -13.89 -10.53 20.16
N ILE A 90 -13.52 -11.81 20.17
CA ILE A 90 -13.87 -12.77 19.10
C ILE A 90 -15.38 -12.99 18.97
N GLU A 91 -16.10 -13.05 20.09
CA GLU A 91 -17.56 -13.25 20.07
C GLU A 91 -18.34 -11.95 19.84
N ALA A 92 -17.70 -10.79 20.07
CA ALA A 92 -18.33 -9.47 19.99
C ALA A 92 -18.20 -8.83 18.60
N GLN A 93 -17.85 -9.61 17.57
CA GLN A 93 -17.68 -9.09 16.21
C GLN A 93 -19.06 -8.86 15.57
N THR A 94 -19.55 -7.62 15.64
CA THR A 94 -20.78 -7.20 14.95
C THR A 94 -20.51 -6.89 13.48
N ALA A 95 -21.57 -6.95 12.65
CA ALA A 95 -21.49 -6.63 11.23
C ALA A 95 -20.89 -5.23 10.96
N GLU A 96 -21.10 -4.27 11.87
CA GLU A 96 -20.58 -2.91 11.80
C GLU A 96 -19.04 -2.83 11.84
N ASN A 97 -18.38 -3.83 12.43
CA ASN A 97 -16.91 -3.87 12.56
C ASN A 97 -16.22 -4.62 11.42
N THR A 98 -16.97 -5.20 10.49
CA THR A 98 -16.42 -6.03 9.40
C THR A 98 -15.41 -5.28 8.55
N THR A 99 -15.65 -4.00 8.28
CA THR A 99 -14.73 -3.15 7.50
C THR A 99 -13.39 -3.01 8.21
N TYR A 100 -13.38 -2.78 9.53
CA TYR A 100 -12.15 -2.63 10.29
C TYR A 100 -11.31 -3.92 10.33
N LEU A 101 -11.97 -5.08 10.35
CA LEU A 101 -11.32 -6.39 10.23
C LEU A 101 -10.59 -6.54 8.89
N TRP A 102 -11.25 -6.21 7.78
CA TRP A 102 -10.63 -6.23 6.45
C TRP A 102 -9.51 -5.20 6.30
N VAL A 103 -9.67 -4.00 6.87
CA VAL A 103 -8.60 -3.00 6.90
C VAL A 103 -7.38 -3.55 7.65
N SER A 104 -7.56 -4.18 8.82
CA SER A 104 -6.46 -4.81 9.56
C SER A 104 -5.79 -5.94 8.78
N TYR A 105 -6.57 -6.74 8.03
CA TYR A 105 -6.03 -7.75 7.12
C TYR A 105 -5.15 -7.14 6.02
N VAL A 106 -5.71 -6.20 5.24
CA VAL A 106 -5.00 -5.55 4.13
C VAL A 106 -3.75 -4.83 4.62
N MET A 107 -3.83 -4.14 5.75
CA MET A 107 -2.67 -3.48 6.36
C MET A 107 -1.59 -4.48 6.78
N THR A 108 -1.96 -5.61 7.38
CA THR A 108 -1.00 -6.67 7.72
C THR A 108 -0.29 -7.18 6.46
N VAL A 109 -1.04 -7.48 5.40
CA VAL A 109 -0.48 -7.94 4.12
C VAL A 109 0.45 -6.90 3.51
N LEU A 110 0.04 -5.62 3.45
CA LEU A 110 0.85 -4.53 2.92
C LEU A 110 2.14 -4.34 3.69
N LEU A 111 2.08 -4.36 5.03
CA LEU A 111 3.25 -4.21 5.90
C LEU A 111 4.22 -5.38 5.69
N THR A 112 3.72 -6.62 5.64
CA THR A 112 4.56 -7.79 5.40
C THR A 112 5.17 -7.78 4.00
N ALA A 113 4.42 -7.44 2.96
CA ALA A 113 4.95 -7.26 1.62
C ALA A 113 6.00 -6.14 1.55
N GLY A 114 5.77 -5.05 2.29
CA GLY A 114 6.70 -3.94 2.45
C GLY A 114 8.03 -4.36 3.08
N ILE A 115 8.02 -5.31 4.02
CA ILE A 115 9.26 -5.90 4.58
C ILE A 115 10.07 -6.55 3.44
N PHE A 116 9.47 -7.45 2.67
CA PHE A 116 10.16 -8.15 1.58
C PHE A 116 10.66 -7.18 0.50
N TRP A 117 9.82 -6.22 0.10
CA TRP A 117 10.22 -5.19 -0.84
C TRP A 117 11.42 -4.38 -0.33
N ASN A 118 11.41 -3.96 0.94
CA ASN A 118 12.49 -3.18 1.49
C ASN A 118 13.78 -4.00 1.61
N ILE A 119 13.70 -5.28 1.96
CA ILE A 119 14.84 -6.21 1.92
C ILE A 119 15.46 -6.24 0.52
N VAL A 120 14.65 -6.51 -0.50
CA VAL A 120 15.14 -6.63 -1.88
C VAL A 120 15.72 -5.30 -2.37
N ARG A 121 15.03 -4.18 -2.11
CA ARG A 121 15.55 -2.83 -2.41
C ARG A 121 16.92 -2.62 -1.79
N ARG A 122 17.08 -2.95 -0.51
CA ARG A 122 18.33 -2.74 0.22
C ARG A 122 19.46 -3.62 -0.30
N VAL A 123 19.17 -4.86 -0.70
CA VAL A 123 20.14 -5.73 -1.36
C VAL A 123 20.56 -5.14 -2.71
N ILE A 124 19.61 -4.67 -3.53
CA ILE A 124 19.91 -4.02 -4.81
C ILE A 124 20.78 -2.77 -4.56
N ASP A 125 20.38 -1.86 -3.68
CA ASP A 125 21.13 -0.65 -3.36
C ASP A 125 22.57 -0.97 -2.93
N ALA A 126 22.76 -2.03 -2.15
CA ALA A 126 24.07 -2.47 -1.68
C ALA A 126 24.94 -3.05 -2.80
N VAL A 127 24.38 -3.90 -3.68
CA VAL A 127 25.06 -4.42 -4.87
C VAL A 127 25.46 -3.29 -5.82
N LEU A 128 24.57 -2.33 -6.03
CA LEU A 128 24.81 -1.18 -6.89
C LEU A 128 25.90 -0.26 -6.34
N ALA A 129 25.98 -0.09 -5.02
CA ALA A 129 27.04 0.67 -4.37
C ALA A 129 28.43 0.02 -4.62
N VAL A 130 28.52 -1.31 -4.51
CA VAL A 130 29.75 -2.04 -4.82
C VAL A 130 30.12 -1.89 -6.29
N TYR A 131 29.18 -2.08 -7.21
CA TYR A 131 29.43 -1.95 -8.65
C TYR A 131 29.92 -0.56 -9.05
N LYS A 132 29.33 0.51 -8.49
CA LYS A 132 29.80 1.89 -8.71
C LYS A 132 31.22 2.10 -8.20
N GLY A 133 31.56 1.50 -7.07
CA GLY A 133 32.92 1.53 -6.52
C GLY A 133 33.97 0.88 -7.43
N TYR A 134 33.60 -0.15 -8.20
CA TYR A 134 34.51 -0.83 -9.14
C TYR A 134 34.58 -0.18 -10.52
N THR A 135 33.45 0.28 -11.08
CA THR A 135 33.39 0.72 -12.49
C THR A 135 33.52 2.22 -12.68
N GLY A 136 33.33 3.03 -11.62
CA GLY A 136 33.31 4.50 -11.72
C GLY A 136 32.15 5.07 -12.54
N SER A 137 31.28 4.23 -13.11
CA SER A 137 30.16 4.64 -13.97
C SER A 137 28.87 4.83 -13.18
N THR A 138 28.19 5.95 -13.44
CA THR A 138 26.89 6.30 -12.83
C THR A 138 25.69 6.05 -13.75
N GLY A 139 25.92 5.72 -15.03
CA GLY A 139 24.95 5.92 -16.12
C GLY A 139 23.85 4.86 -16.33
N THR A 140 24.10 3.58 -16.04
CA THR A 140 23.17 2.47 -16.41
C THR A 140 22.48 1.78 -15.23
N VAL A 141 22.88 2.13 -14.02
CA VAL A 141 22.51 1.42 -12.78
C VAL A 141 21.13 1.81 -12.18
N PRO A 142 20.66 3.07 -12.25
CA PRO A 142 19.38 3.47 -11.62
C PRO A 142 18.13 2.78 -12.18
N ASP A 143 18.18 2.27 -13.42
CA ASP A 143 17.02 1.70 -14.11
C ASP A 143 16.64 0.28 -13.59
N ILE A 144 17.61 -0.46 -13.05
CA ILE A 144 17.40 -1.83 -12.56
C ILE A 144 16.43 -1.85 -11.36
N GLY A 145 16.63 -0.95 -10.39
CA GLY A 145 15.76 -0.85 -9.21
C GLY A 145 14.31 -0.50 -9.57
N GLY A 146 14.12 0.43 -10.50
CA GLY A 146 12.79 0.86 -10.96
C GLY A 146 12.00 -0.25 -11.66
N ARG A 147 12.68 -1.17 -12.35
CA ARG A 147 12.04 -2.30 -13.07
C ARG A 147 11.76 -3.51 -12.17
N ILE A 148 12.66 -3.81 -11.24
CA ILE A 148 12.58 -5.01 -10.38
C ILE A 148 11.64 -4.79 -9.19
N LEU A 149 11.68 -3.62 -8.57
CA LEU A 149 11.05 -3.41 -7.26
C LEU A 149 9.52 -3.44 -7.27
N PRO A 150 8.80 -2.80 -8.21
CA PRO A 150 7.34 -2.83 -8.21
C PRO A 150 6.76 -4.25 -8.41
N PRO A 151 7.24 -5.08 -9.35
CA PRO A 151 6.79 -6.47 -9.47
C PRO A 151 7.08 -7.29 -8.20
N VAL A 152 8.26 -7.14 -7.58
CA VAL A 152 8.59 -7.83 -6.33
C VAL A 152 7.61 -7.48 -5.22
N PHE A 153 7.28 -6.19 -5.06
CA PHE A 153 6.28 -5.77 -4.07
C PHE A 153 4.92 -6.39 -4.36
N PHE A 154 4.47 -6.35 -5.60
CA PHE A 154 3.17 -6.90 -6.00
C PHE A 154 3.11 -8.42 -5.76
N PHE A 155 4.15 -9.17 -6.13
CA PHE A 155 4.22 -10.61 -5.91
C PHE A 155 4.30 -10.96 -4.42
N ALA A 156 5.06 -10.19 -3.63
CA ALA A 156 5.07 -10.34 -2.18
C ALA A 156 3.69 -10.05 -1.58
N PHE A 157 2.99 -9.02 -2.05
CA PHE A 157 1.63 -8.69 -1.63
C PHE A 157 0.64 -9.83 -1.90
N VAL A 158 0.62 -10.37 -3.13
CA VAL A 158 -0.25 -11.49 -3.50
C VAL A 158 0.10 -12.75 -2.69
N ALA A 159 1.39 -13.08 -2.57
CA ALA A 159 1.83 -14.25 -1.81
C ALA A 159 1.41 -14.15 -0.34
N MET A 160 1.62 -13.00 0.30
CA MET A 160 1.25 -12.78 1.69
C MET A 160 -0.27 -12.77 1.88
N ALA A 161 -1.04 -12.19 0.95
CA ALA A 161 -2.49 -12.24 0.99
C ALA A 161 -3.02 -13.68 1.05
N ILE A 162 -2.42 -14.58 0.26
CA ILE A 162 -2.77 -16.00 0.21
C ILE A 162 -2.30 -16.72 1.49
N ILE A 163 -1.04 -16.54 1.90
CA ILE A 163 -0.47 -17.19 3.08
C ILE A 163 -1.26 -16.83 4.34
N PHE A 164 -1.63 -15.56 4.52
CA PHE A 164 -2.42 -15.13 5.68
C PHE A 164 -3.85 -15.68 5.70
N MET A 165 -4.38 -16.17 4.57
CA MET A 165 -5.73 -16.73 4.47
C MET A 165 -5.73 -18.26 4.36
N VAL A 166 -4.56 -18.89 4.33
CA VAL A 166 -4.40 -20.32 4.03
C VAL A 166 -5.02 -21.26 5.08
N GLY A 167 -5.12 -20.80 6.32
CA GLY A 167 -5.76 -21.56 7.40
C GLY A 167 -7.29 -21.53 7.36
N LEU A 168 -7.88 -20.56 6.66
CA LEU A 168 -9.32 -20.34 6.65
C LEU A 168 -10.10 -21.48 5.99
N PRO A 169 -9.72 -22.03 4.80
CA PRO A 169 -10.47 -23.13 4.19
C PRO A 169 -10.56 -24.37 5.09
N SER A 170 -9.44 -24.75 5.73
CA SER A 170 -9.42 -25.85 6.70
C SER A 170 -10.29 -25.54 7.91
N LEU A 171 -10.21 -24.31 8.42
CA LEU A 171 -10.98 -23.89 9.58
C LEU A 171 -12.49 -23.95 9.29
N LEU A 172 -12.92 -23.49 8.12
CA LEU A 172 -14.30 -23.55 7.65
C LEU A 172 -14.84 -24.98 7.57
N LEU A 173 -14.00 -25.95 7.22
CA LEU A 173 -14.38 -27.36 7.19
C LEU A 173 -14.54 -27.93 8.61
N ILE A 174 -13.65 -27.58 9.53
CA ILE A 174 -13.63 -28.13 10.89
C ILE A 174 -14.68 -27.49 11.80
N THR A 175 -15.02 -26.22 11.56
CA THR A 175 -16.09 -25.54 12.31
C THR A 175 -17.46 -25.70 11.66
N ARG A 176 -17.55 -26.47 10.56
CA ARG A 176 -18.80 -26.73 9.83
C ARG A 176 -19.79 -27.45 10.75
N GLY A 177 -20.88 -26.77 11.07
CA GLY A 177 -21.93 -27.28 11.96
C GLY A 177 -22.10 -26.46 13.25
N HIS A 178 -21.09 -25.66 13.62
CA HIS A 178 -21.15 -24.80 14.80
C HIS A 178 -21.22 -23.31 14.43
N TYR A 179 -20.52 -22.91 13.37
CA TYR A 179 -20.53 -21.53 12.88
C TYR A 179 -20.92 -21.47 11.41
N GLN A 180 -21.58 -20.37 11.03
CA GLN A 180 -21.76 -20.06 9.61
C GLN A 180 -20.41 -19.67 8.97
N PRO A 181 -20.22 -19.85 7.65
CA PRO A 181 -18.97 -19.47 6.99
C PRO A 181 -18.58 -18.00 7.20
N LYS A 182 -19.56 -17.08 7.12
CA LYS A 182 -19.37 -15.64 7.37
C LYS A 182 -18.91 -15.36 8.80
N GLU A 183 -19.46 -16.08 9.77
CA GLU A 183 -19.10 -15.94 11.18
C GLU A 183 -17.67 -16.45 11.42
N THR A 184 -17.33 -17.63 10.89
CA THR A 184 -15.96 -18.19 10.98
C THR A 184 -14.95 -17.24 10.36
N LEU A 185 -15.22 -16.69 9.17
CA LEU A 185 -14.38 -15.68 8.54
C LEU A 185 -14.23 -14.43 9.43
N THR A 186 -15.31 -13.90 9.97
CA THR A 186 -15.28 -12.69 10.81
C THR A 186 -14.47 -12.94 12.10
N LYS A 187 -14.65 -14.10 12.73
CA LYS A 187 -13.90 -14.53 13.92
C LYS A 187 -12.41 -14.75 13.60
N TYR A 188 -12.10 -15.34 12.45
CA TYR A 188 -10.73 -15.49 11.96
C TYR A 188 -10.07 -14.13 11.71
N LEU A 189 -10.77 -13.23 11.02
CA LEU A 189 -10.26 -11.88 10.76
C LEU A 189 -10.04 -11.07 12.05
N GLY A 190 -10.73 -11.42 13.13
CA GLY A 190 -10.57 -10.83 14.47
C GLY A 190 -9.16 -10.88 15.05
N TRP A 191 -8.28 -11.72 14.50
CA TRP A 191 -6.89 -11.88 14.92
C TRP A 191 -5.90 -10.97 14.18
N PHE A 192 -6.30 -10.39 13.04
CA PHE A 192 -5.42 -9.50 12.27
C PHE A 192 -4.98 -8.24 13.00
N PRO A 193 -5.77 -7.60 13.89
CA PRO A 193 -5.28 -6.46 14.65
C PRO A 193 -4.00 -6.78 15.44
N THR A 194 -3.92 -7.97 16.05
CA THR A 194 -2.73 -8.43 16.76
C THR A 194 -1.60 -8.78 15.79
N ALA A 195 -1.89 -9.49 14.70
CA ALA A 195 -0.90 -9.82 13.67
C ALA A 195 -0.28 -8.56 13.04
N MET A 196 -1.08 -7.51 12.85
CA MET A 196 -0.66 -6.22 12.30
C MET A 196 0.40 -5.54 13.16
N ILE A 197 0.37 -5.70 14.49
CA ILE A 197 1.42 -5.15 15.38
C ILE A 197 2.78 -5.76 15.01
N PHE A 198 2.86 -7.08 14.87
CA PHE A 198 4.10 -7.76 14.51
C PHE A 198 4.56 -7.40 13.09
N ALA A 199 3.62 -7.31 12.14
CA ALA A 199 3.93 -6.84 10.79
C ALA A 199 4.45 -5.39 10.78
N LEU A 200 3.86 -4.50 11.58
CA LEU A 200 4.31 -3.11 11.72
C LEU A 200 5.72 -3.04 12.33
N LEU A 201 5.97 -3.78 13.41
CA LEU A 201 7.30 -3.84 14.03
C LEU A 201 8.35 -4.37 13.05
N GLY A 202 8.02 -5.42 12.28
CA GLY A 202 8.89 -5.94 11.23
C GLY A 202 9.15 -4.91 10.13
N PHE A 203 8.10 -4.20 9.70
CA PHE A 203 8.21 -3.16 8.69
C PHE A 203 9.12 -2.01 9.15
N LEU A 204 8.92 -1.51 10.37
CA LEU A 204 9.78 -0.48 10.94
C LEU A 204 11.23 -0.97 11.11
N TYR A 205 11.42 -2.20 11.61
CA TYR A 205 12.74 -2.81 11.75
C TYR A 205 13.46 -2.94 10.41
N SER A 206 12.73 -3.17 9.32
CA SER A 206 13.32 -3.33 7.98
C SER A 206 14.10 -2.10 7.50
N PHE A 207 13.80 -0.90 8.00
CA PHE A 207 14.54 0.33 7.68
C PHE A 207 15.83 0.48 8.47
N VAL A 208 15.92 -0.11 9.66
CA VAL A 208 17.06 0.03 10.58
C VAL A 208 17.96 -1.20 10.63
N ALA A 209 17.53 -2.33 10.05
CA ALA A 209 18.38 -3.53 9.95
C ALA A 209 19.72 -3.17 9.29
N PRO A 210 20.86 -3.76 9.68
CA PRO A 210 22.15 -3.37 9.10
C PRO A 210 22.26 -3.79 7.62
N LEU A 211 23.08 -3.07 6.84
CA LEU A 211 23.53 -3.49 5.51
C LEU A 211 24.87 -4.23 5.62
N PRO A 212 25.17 -5.19 4.73
CA PRO A 212 26.47 -5.84 4.74
C PRO A 212 27.54 -4.81 4.40
N SER A 213 28.66 -4.84 5.12
CA SER A 213 29.84 -4.06 4.75
C SER A 213 30.45 -4.61 3.47
N THR A 214 31.26 -3.79 2.78
CA THR A 214 31.99 -4.23 1.58
C THR A 214 32.89 -5.44 1.85
N SER A 215 33.50 -5.52 3.04
CA SER A 215 34.29 -6.68 3.48
C SER A 215 33.46 -7.95 3.72
N GLN A 216 32.18 -7.83 4.08
CA GLN A 216 31.28 -8.96 4.22
C GLN A 216 30.77 -9.46 2.87
N MET A 217 30.72 -8.58 1.85
CA MET A 217 30.33 -8.98 0.50
C MET A 217 31.41 -9.77 -0.25
N SER A 218 32.68 -9.64 0.15
CA SER A 218 33.78 -10.38 -0.50
C SER A 218 33.90 -11.85 -0.07
N ASP A 219 33.29 -12.25 1.04
CA ASP A 219 33.31 -13.64 1.52
C ASP A 219 31.88 -14.16 1.68
N ILE A 220 31.52 -15.16 0.87
CA ILE A 220 30.20 -15.81 0.82
C ILE A 220 29.79 -16.37 2.20
N SER A 221 30.72 -16.90 2.97
CA SER A 221 30.45 -17.45 4.31
C SER A 221 30.05 -16.32 5.27
N SER A 222 30.83 -15.24 5.28
CA SER A 222 30.55 -14.05 6.07
C SER A 222 29.24 -13.35 5.65
N LEU A 223 28.94 -13.34 4.35
CA LEU A 223 27.71 -12.79 3.78
C LEU A 223 26.49 -13.60 4.21
N THR A 224 26.58 -14.93 4.15
CA THR A 224 25.49 -15.83 4.56
C THR A 224 25.21 -15.70 6.06
N SER A 225 26.27 -15.64 6.88
CA SER A 225 26.16 -15.41 8.32
C SER A 225 25.54 -14.05 8.62
N PHE A 226 25.98 -13.00 7.92
CA PHE A 226 25.40 -11.66 8.03
C PHE A 226 23.92 -11.65 7.67
N PHE A 227 23.53 -12.22 6.53
CA PHE A 227 22.12 -12.28 6.13
C PHE A 227 21.28 -13.05 7.15
N THR A 228 21.80 -14.15 7.66
CA THR A 228 21.13 -14.93 8.70
C THR A 228 20.91 -14.11 9.97
N VAL A 229 21.92 -13.42 10.48
CA VAL A 229 21.80 -12.63 11.72
C VAL A 229 20.99 -11.34 11.52
N ALA A 230 21.27 -10.58 10.46
CA ALA A 230 20.66 -9.28 10.20
C ALA A 230 19.21 -9.39 9.70
N TYR A 231 18.87 -10.44 8.94
CA TYR A 231 17.54 -10.62 8.37
C TYR A 231 16.71 -11.69 9.07
N SER A 232 17.27 -12.47 10.01
CA SER A 232 16.44 -13.38 10.82
C SER A 232 15.31 -12.65 11.56
N PRO A 233 15.48 -11.45 12.17
CA PRO A 233 14.34 -10.77 12.79
C PRO A 233 13.28 -10.36 11.76
N LEU A 234 13.70 -10.08 10.51
CA LEU A 234 12.80 -9.73 9.41
C LEU A 234 12.03 -10.93 8.85
N LEU A 235 12.50 -12.15 9.06
CA LEU A 235 11.76 -13.39 8.78
C LEU A 235 10.91 -13.80 9.99
N LEU A 236 11.43 -13.63 11.20
CA LEU A 236 10.76 -13.98 12.45
C LEU A 236 9.50 -13.14 12.69
N LEU A 237 9.52 -11.83 12.45
CA LEU A 237 8.37 -10.95 12.74
C LEU A 237 7.13 -11.26 11.87
N PRO A 238 7.25 -11.44 10.54
CA PRO A 238 6.18 -12.03 9.73
C PRO A 238 5.78 -13.44 10.18
N GLY A 239 6.75 -14.28 10.56
CA GLY A 239 6.49 -15.60 11.11
C GLY A 239 5.63 -15.56 12.38
N LEU A 240 5.86 -14.59 13.26
CA LEU A 240 5.03 -14.35 14.45
C LEU A 240 3.63 -13.90 14.08
N ALA A 241 3.46 -13.03 13.07
CA ALA A 241 2.14 -12.66 12.57
C ALA A 241 1.35 -13.89 12.07
N ILE A 242 2.00 -14.78 11.30
CA ILE A 242 1.42 -16.06 10.86
C ILE A 242 1.08 -16.96 12.06
N THR A 243 1.97 -17.01 13.06
CA THR A 243 1.77 -17.80 14.28
C THR A 243 0.56 -17.32 15.07
N ILE A 244 0.34 -15.99 15.16
CA ILE A 244 -0.86 -15.41 15.78
C ILE A 244 -2.13 -15.85 15.04
N MET A 245 -2.11 -15.90 13.71
CA MET A 245 -3.25 -16.41 12.93
C MET A 245 -3.49 -17.91 13.14
N SER A 246 -2.41 -18.68 13.32
CA SER A 246 -2.50 -20.11 13.66
C SER A 246 -3.08 -20.30 15.06
N LEU A 247 -2.64 -19.52 16.05
CA LEU A 247 -3.21 -19.53 17.41
C LEU A 247 -4.69 -19.13 17.39
N GLY A 248 -5.08 -18.20 16.53
CA GLY A 248 -6.48 -17.85 16.34
C GLY A 248 -7.32 -18.98 15.80
N SER A 249 -6.80 -19.72 14.82
CA SER A 249 -7.44 -20.94 14.31
C SER A 249 -7.58 -21.99 15.41
N TYR A 250 -6.52 -22.23 16.18
CA TYR A 250 -6.50 -23.17 17.29
C TYR A 250 -7.57 -22.83 18.34
N PHE A 251 -7.65 -21.55 18.73
CA PHE A 251 -8.63 -21.07 19.70
C PHE A 251 -10.07 -21.28 19.21
N LEU A 252 -10.33 -21.04 17.92
CA LEU A 252 -11.65 -21.26 17.32
C LEU A 252 -12.03 -22.75 17.28
N VAL A 253 -11.08 -23.63 16.93
CA VAL A 253 -11.29 -25.08 17.01
C VAL A 253 -11.59 -25.51 18.44
N GLN A 254 -10.81 -25.03 19.41
CA GLN A 254 -11.02 -25.32 20.83
C GLN A 254 -12.40 -24.89 21.32
N LYS A 255 -12.84 -23.67 21.01
CA LYS A 255 -14.18 -23.21 21.38
C LYS A 255 -15.30 -24.03 20.76
N THR A 256 -15.09 -24.50 19.53
CA THR A 256 -16.09 -25.24 18.78
C THR A 256 -16.32 -26.64 19.32
N HIS A 257 -15.21 -27.32 19.66
CA HIS A 257 -15.22 -28.74 19.99
C HIS A 257 -15.01 -29.04 21.48
N LEU A 258 -15.06 -28.02 22.35
CA LEU A 258 -14.88 -28.19 23.80
C LEU A 258 -15.92 -29.13 24.44
N GLN A 259 -17.13 -29.18 23.86
CA GLN A 259 -18.25 -29.98 24.35
C GLN A 259 -18.46 -31.26 23.54
N ASP A 260 -17.66 -31.50 22.51
CA ASP A 260 -17.74 -32.75 21.75
C ASP A 260 -17.09 -33.87 22.54
N THR A 261 -17.88 -34.84 22.97
CA THR A 261 -17.41 -35.98 23.77
C THR A 261 -16.95 -37.15 22.91
N LYS A 262 -17.16 -37.11 21.59
CA LYS A 262 -16.85 -38.24 20.69
C LYS A 262 -15.41 -38.24 20.22
N VAL A 263 -14.81 -37.07 20.05
CA VAL A 263 -13.47 -36.90 19.47
C VAL A 263 -12.66 -35.95 20.34
N ASP A 264 -11.48 -36.38 20.76
CA ASP A 264 -10.56 -35.54 21.54
C ASP A 264 -10.17 -34.29 20.73
N LEU A 265 -10.09 -33.15 21.41
CA LEU A 265 -9.69 -31.86 20.87
C LEU A 265 -8.36 -31.92 20.10
N ILE A 266 -7.42 -32.77 20.52
CA ILE A 266 -6.12 -32.91 19.85
C ILE A 266 -6.27 -33.37 18.38
N TRP A 267 -7.26 -34.21 18.08
CA TRP A 267 -7.51 -34.70 16.73
C TRP A 267 -8.08 -33.62 15.82
N TRP A 268 -8.96 -32.77 16.34
CA TRP A 268 -9.47 -31.62 15.60
C TRP A 268 -8.38 -30.61 15.27
N GLN A 269 -7.44 -30.39 16.19
CA GLN A 269 -6.30 -29.52 15.96
C GLN A 269 -5.33 -30.10 14.94
N LEU A 270 -5.06 -31.41 15.02
CA LEU A 270 -4.23 -32.10 14.03
C LEU A 270 -4.87 -32.02 12.64
N ALA A 271 -6.17 -32.22 12.53
CA ALA A 271 -6.91 -32.06 11.28
C ALA A 271 -6.77 -30.63 10.73
N GLN A 272 -6.82 -29.60 11.58
CA GLN A 272 -6.64 -28.21 11.17
C GLN A 272 -5.23 -27.94 10.63
N ILE A 273 -4.21 -28.49 11.29
CA ILE A 273 -2.82 -28.35 10.87
C ILE A 273 -2.60 -29.05 9.52
N ILE A 274 -3.07 -30.28 9.36
CA ILE A 274 -2.97 -31.04 8.11
C ILE A 274 -3.69 -30.31 6.98
N GLY A 275 -4.95 -29.91 7.19
CA GLY A 275 -5.74 -29.19 6.19
C GLY A 275 -5.08 -27.87 5.77
N THR A 276 -4.60 -27.09 6.73
CA THR A 276 -3.85 -25.84 6.46
C THR A 276 -2.58 -26.12 5.66
N SER A 277 -1.84 -27.18 6.00
CA SER A 277 -0.58 -27.54 5.32
C SER A 277 -0.81 -27.97 3.87
N VAL A 278 -1.90 -28.72 3.62
CA VAL A 278 -2.30 -29.12 2.26
C VAL A 278 -2.67 -27.89 1.43
N VAL A 279 -3.51 -27.00 1.96
CA VAL A 279 -3.89 -25.76 1.26
C VAL A 279 -2.67 -24.88 0.99
N LEU A 280 -1.73 -24.80 1.94
CA LEU A 280 -0.47 -24.07 1.78
C LEU A 280 0.40 -24.68 0.69
N TRP A 281 0.53 -26.00 0.65
CA TRP A 281 1.27 -26.67 -0.41
C TRP A 281 0.67 -26.39 -1.79
N PHE A 282 -0.66 -26.42 -1.93
CA PHE A 282 -1.35 -26.03 -3.18
C PHE A 282 -1.09 -24.56 -3.54
N ALA A 283 -1.26 -23.64 -2.59
CA ALA A 283 -1.00 -22.22 -2.80
C ALA A 283 0.45 -21.96 -3.26
N ILE A 284 1.42 -22.59 -2.61
CA ILE A 284 2.84 -22.46 -2.97
C ILE A 284 3.09 -23.03 -4.37
N SER A 285 2.66 -24.26 -4.62
CA SER A 285 3.02 -24.99 -5.84
C SER A 285 2.35 -24.43 -7.10
N PHE A 286 1.09 -23.99 -7.00
CA PHE A 286 0.30 -23.59 -8.16
C PHE A 286 0.18 -22.08 -8.35
N VAL A 287 0.43 -21.28 -7.32
CA VAL A 287 0.31 -19.81 -7.42
C VAL A 287 1.65 -19.14 -7.18
N ILE A 288 2.28 -19.37 -6.02
CA ILE A 288 3.48 -18.62 -5.62
C ILE A 288 4.69 -19.00 -6.48
N VAL A 289 5.03 -20.28 -6.61
CA VAL A 289 6.19 -20.73 -7.38
C VAL A 289 6.11 -20.32 -8.86
N PRO A 290 4.99 -20.53 -9.59
CA PRO A 290 4.87 -20.09 -10.97
C PRO A 290 5.01 -18.58 -11.14
N MET A 291 4.46 -17.79 -10.20
CA MET A 291 4.56 -16.33 -10.20
C MET A 291 6.02 -15.87 -10.06
N PHE A 292 6.78 -16.46 -9.12
CA PHE A 292 8.21 -16.18 -8.97
C PHE A 292 9.04 -16.68 -10.17
N ASN A 293 8.73 -17.84 -10.73
CA ASN A 293 9.42 -18.34 -11.92
C ASN A 293 9.21 -17.44 -13.15
N SER A 294 7.98 -16.97 -13.36
CA SER A 294 7.67 -15.98 -14.40
C SER A 294 8.45 -14.69 -14.19
N PHE A 295 8.50 -14.21 -12.94
CA PHE A 295 9.29 -13.03 -12.59
C PHE A 295 10.78 -13.19 -12.90
N VAL A 296 11.39 -14.29 -12.46
CA VAL A 296 12.81 -14.57 -12.68
C VAL A 296 13.09 -14.69 -14.18
N THR A 297 12.27 -15.45 -14.90
CA THR A 297 12.49 -15.71 -16.34
C THR A 297 12.32 -14.43 -17.16
N ASN A 298 11.26 -13.66 -16.94
CA ASN A 298 10.96 -12.46 -17.73
C ASN A 298 11.73 -11.22 -17.24
N GLY A 299 11.92 -11.10 -15.93
CA GLY A 299 12.63 -9.98 -15.32
C GLY A 299 14.14 -10.02 -15.62
N ILE A 300 14.79 -11.18 -15.43
CA ILE A 300 16.23 -11.30 -15.66
C ILE A 300 16.57 -11.26 -17.15
N SER A 301 15.77 -11.91 -18.01
CA SER A 301 15.99 -11.84 -19.47
C SER A 301 15.85 -10.42 -20.02
N SER A 302 14.95 -9.60 -19.45
CA SER A 302 14.84 -8.20 -19.84
C SER A 302 16.10 -7.39 -19.51
N LEU A 303 16.80 -7.73 -18.42
CA LEU A 303 18.06 -7.07 -18.02
C LEU A 303 19.25 -7.48 -18.88
N SER A 304 19.29 -8.73 -19.36
CA SER A 304 20.36 -9.20 -20.27
C SER A 304 20.19 -8.72 -21.71
N SER A 305 18.96 -8.37 -22.12
CA SER A 305 18.66 -7.89 -23.48
C SER A 305 19.00 -6.42 -23.74
N THR A 306 19.14 -5.62 -22.69
CA THR A 306 19.78 -4.30 -22.77
C THR A 306 21.28 -4.50 -22.91
N SER A 307 21.77 -4.49 -24.15
CA SER A 307 23.20 -4.53 -24.49
C SER A 307 23.96 -3.46 -23.71
N TRP A 308 24.96 -3.89 -22.94
CA TRP A 308 25.92 -3.06 -22.22
C TRP A 308 26.90 -2.36 -23.16
#